data_AF-A0A7Y2C9E3-F1
#
_entry.id   AF-A0A7Y2C9E3-F1
#
_cell.length_a   1.000
_cell.length_b   1.000
_cell.length_c   1.000
_cell.angle_alpha   90.00
_cell.angle_beta   90.00
_cell.angle_gamma   90.00
#
_symmetry.space_group_name_H-M   'P 1'
#
loop_
_entity.id
_entity.type
_entity.pdbx_description
1 polymer ?
#
loop_
_entity_poly.entity_id
_entity_poly.type
_entity_poly.pdbx_seq_one_letter_code
_entity_poly.pdbx_strand_id
1 'polypeptide(L)' 'IYDLLFIRGGMKFNYAGTDDGGTSERDAIDTTVEKFSVGAGVQYEVSGYNLAIDYAYTGVDLFDNVHQVTLRFNR' A
#
# COMPACT_ATOMS: atom_id res chain seq x y z
N ILE A 1 -17.11 5.14 22.05
CA ILE A 1 -17.17 5.81 20.74
C ILE A 1 -16.69 4.77 19.74
N TYR A 2 -17.56 4.31 18.84
CA TYR A 2 -17.20 3.29 17.85
C TYR A 2 -16.55 3.98 16.65
N ASP A 3 -15.27 3.71 16.40
CA ASP A 3 -14.59 4.15 15.18
C ASP A 3 -15.00 3.23 14.04
N LEU A 4 -16.18 3.49 13.47
CA LEU A 4 -16.76 2.69 12.39
C LEU A 4 -16.05 2.91 11.05
N LEU A 5 -15.53 4.12 10.81
CA LEU A 5 -14.88 4.52 9.57
C LEU A 5 -13.46 4.99 9.85
N PHE A 6 -12.51 4.54 9.05
CA PHE A 6 -11.14 5.04 9.07
C PHE A 6 -10.64 5.36 7.66
N ILE A 7 -9.77 6.36 7.57
CA ILE A 7 -9.06 6.74 6.36
C ILE A 7 -7.56 6.61 6.67
N ARG A 8 -6.78 6.10 5.72
CA ARG A 8 -5.33 5.93 5.83
C ARG A 8 -4.66 6.51 4.59
N GLY A 9 -3.56 7.22 4.81
CA GLY A 9 -2.68 7.69 3.75
C GLY A 9 -1.24 7.45 4.16
N GLY A 10 -0.37 7.17 3.20
CA GLY A 10 1.04 6.91 3.48
C GLY A 10 1.89 7.06 2.23
N MET A 11 3.10 7.57 2.41
CA MET A 11 4.12 7.65 1.37
C MET A 11 5.30 6.77 1.78
N LYS A 12 5.87 6.05 0.81
CA LYS A 12 7.05 5.24 1.00
C LYS A 12 8.08 5.57 -0.07
N PHE A 13 9.22 6.09 0.36
CA PHE A 13 10.37 6.36 -0.49
C PHE A 13 11.38 5.24 -0.27
N ASN A 14 11.71 4.50 -1.32
CA ASN A 14 12.83 3.54 -1.29
C ASN A 14 13.92 4.08 -2.20
N TYR A 15 14.92 4.71 -1.59
CA TYR A 15 16.14 5.09 -2.29
C TYR A 15 17.10 3.89 -2.24
N ALA A 16 17.26 3.23 -3.37
CA ALA A 16 18.39 2.34 -3.60
C ALA A 16 19.44 3.17 -4.34
N GLY A 17 20.47 3.64 -3.64
CA GLY A 17 21.57 4.43 -4.22
C GLY A 17 22.47 3.66 -5.20
N THR A 18 21.94 2.59 -5.79
CA THR A 18 22.53 1.78 -6.85
C THR A 18 21.71 2.04 -8.10
N ASP A 19 22.14 3.04 -8.87
CA ASP A 19 21.79 3.17 -10.26
C ASP A 19 22.62 2.11 -11.00
N ASP A 20 22.02 0.94 -11.28
CA ASP A 20 22.69 -0.09 -12.07
C ASP A 20 22.66 0.40 -13.52
N GLY A 21 23.71 1.14 -13.90
CA GLY A 21 23.83 1.93 -15.13
C GLY A 21 23.77 1.17 -16.45
N GLY A 22 23.27 -0.05 -16.45
CA GLY A 22 23.10 -0.90 -17.62
C GLY A 22 24.45 -1.37 -18.18
N THR A 23 24.40 -2.45 -18.95
CA THR A 23 25.53 -2.88 -19.77
C THR A 23 25.12 -2.80 -21.23
N SER A 24 26.04 -3.00 -22.17
CA SER A 24 25.75 -3.04 -23.61
C SER A 24 24.66 -4.06 -24.03
N GLU A 25 24.25 -4.93 -23.11
CA GLU A 25 23.29 -6.01 -23.31
C GLU A 25 22.03 -5.89 -22.42
N ARG A 26 21.97 -4.93 -21.49
CA ARG A 26 20.84 -4.77 -20.57
C ARG A 26 20.59 -3.31 -20.22
N ASP A 27 19.33 -2.90 -20.30
CA ASP A 27 18.90 -1.56 -19.89
C ASP A 27 19.20 -1.28 -18.41
N ALA A 28 19.49 0.00 -18.14
CA ALA A 28 19.63 0.52 -16.79
C ALA A 28 18.30 0.37 -16.04
N ILE A 29 18.35 -0.17 -14.82
CA ILE A 29 17.16 -0.37 -13.99
C ILE A 29 17.25 0.62 -12.84
N ASP A 30 16.44 1.68 -12.92
CA ASP A 30 16.23 2.56 -11.78
C ASP A 30 15.53 1.76 -10.68
N THR A 31 16.16 1.70 -9.51
CA THR A 31 15.65 0.99 -8.32
C THR A 31 15.05 1.97 -7.31
N THR A 32 14.99 3.26 -7.63
CA THR A 32 14.38 4.30 -6.79
C THR A 32 12.87 4.24 -6.88
N VAL A 33 12.25 3.47 -5.99
CA VAL A 33 10.79 3.28 -5.99
C VAL A 33 10.13 4.20 -4.97
N GLU A 34 9.47 5.24 -5.47
CA GLU A 34 8.50 6.03 -4.73
C GLU A 34 7.10 5.39 -4.80
N LYS A 35 6.41 5.38 -3.67
CA LYS A 35 5.05 4.85 -3.54
C LYS A 35 4.19 5.81 -2.76
N PHE A 36 3.02 6.14 -3.30
CA PHE A 36 1.95 6.81 -2.59
C PHE A 36 0.80 5.84 -2.36
N SER A 37 0.24 5.82 -1.16
CA SER A 37 -0.88 4.96 -0.79
C SER A 37 -1.98 5.76 -0.11
N VAL A 38 -3.22 5.49 -0.50
CA VAL A 38 -4.42 6.04 0.13
C VAL A 38 -5.46 4.93 0.23
N GLY A 39 -6.18 4.89 1.33
CA GLY A 39 -7.20 3.89 1.57
C GLY A 39 -8.23 4.33 2.58
N ALA A 40 -9.35 3.64 2.57
CA ALA A 40 -10.42 3.81 3.53
C ALA A 40 -10.99 2.44 3.89
N GLY A 41 -11.56 2.34 5.08
CA GLY A 41 -12.17 1.12 5.53
C GLY A 41 -13.17 1.34 6.64
N VAL A 42 -13.95 0.31 6.87
CA VAL A 42 -14.92 0.27 7.95
C VAL A 42 -14.58 -0.87 8.89
N GLN A 43 -14.82 -0.66 10.19
CA GLN A 43 -14.69 -1.71 11.19
C GLN A 43 -15.92 -1.71 12.09
N TYR A 44 -16.40 -2.90 12.42
CA TYR A 44 -17.56 -3.06 13.28
C TYR A 44 -17.35 -4.20 14.26
N GLU A 45 -17.67 -3.94 15.52
CA GLU A 45 -17.61 -4.94 16.57
C GLU A 45 -18.99 -5.59 16.72
N VAL A 46 -19.06 -6.90 16.48
CA VAL A 46 -20.27 -7.72 16.64
C VAL A 46 -20.00 -8.79 17.68
N SER A 47 -20.63 -8.67 18.85
CA SER A 47 -20.60 -9.70 19.90
C SER A 47 -19.18 -10.15 20.29
N GLY A 48 -18.25 -9.21 20.45
CA GLY A 48 -16.84 -9.48 20.79
C GLY A 48 -15.97 -9.90 19.61
N TYR A 49 -16.52 -9.99 18.40
CA TYR A 49 -15.75 -10.16 17.18
C TYR A 49 -15.56 -8.83 16.48
N ASN A 50 -14.33 -8.53 16.06
CA ASN A 50 -14.00 -7.36 15.28
C ASN A 50 -13.92 -7.73 13.80
N LEU A 51 -14.86 -7.21 13.02
CA LEU A 51 -14.90 -7.32 11.56
C LEU A 51 -14.39 -6.02 10.96
N ALA A 52 -13.45 -6.11 10.00
CA ALA A 52 -13.01 -4.94 9.26
C ALA A 52 -12.87 -5.24 7.77
N ILE A 53 -13.27 -4.28 6.95
CA ILE A 53 -13.11 -4.29 5.50
C ILE A 53 -12.38 -3.02 5.13
N ASP A 54 -11.27 -3.14 4.41
CA ASP A 54 -10.54 -1.99 3.89
C ASP A 54 -10.16 -2.12 2.43
N TYR A 55 -10.16 -0.97 1.76
CA TYR A 55 -9.70 -0.81 0.40
C TYR A 55 -8.58 0.23 0.38
N ALA A 56 -7.48 -0.11 -0.29
CA ALA A 56 -6.36 0.80 -0.47
C ALA A 56 -5.89 0.78 -1.93
N TYR A 57 -5.61 1.98 -2.43
CA TYR A 57 -4.94 2.22 -3.68
C TYR A 57 -3.48 2.59 -3.39
N THR A 58 -2.55 1.99 -4.12
CA THR A 58 -1.13 2.35 -4.08
C THR A 58 -0.65 2.66 -5.49
N GLY A 59 -0.27 3.91 -5.71
CA GLY A 59 0.47 4.33 -6.89
C GLY A 59 1.97 4.08 -6.68
N VAL A 60 2.63 3.53 -7.69
CA VAL A 60 4.06 3.26 -7.69
C VAL A 60 4.64 3.88 -8.96
N ASP A 61 5.70 4.67 -8.85
CA ASP A 61 6.21 5.42 -10.01
C ASP A 61 6.93 4.52 -11.03
N LEU A 62 7.50 3.39 -10.60
CA LEU A 62 8.25 2.45 -11.43
C LEU A 62 7.46 1.17 -11.82
N PHE A 63 6.25 0.96 -11.30
CA PHE A 63 5.48 -0.28 -11.49
C PHE A 63 3.99 0.02 -11.66
N ASP A 64 3.20 -1.00 -12.02
CA ASP A 64 1.75 -0.86 -12.13
C ASP A 64 1.09 -0.54 -10.78
N ASN A 65 0.01 0.25 -10.86
CA ASN A 65 -0.81 0.62 -9.72
C ASN A 65 -1.45 -0.62 -9.06
N VAL A 66 -1.50 -0.63 -7.73
CA VAL A 66 -2.01 -1.76 -6.96
C VAL A 66 -3.30 -1.39 -6.24
N HIS A 67 -4.31 -2.24 -6.41
CA HIS A 67 -5.57 -2.20 -5.67
C HIS A 67 -5.56 -3.32 -4.61
N GLN A 68 -5.70 -2.95 -3.34
CA GLN A 68 -5.66 -3.88 -2.21
C GLN A 68 -7.02 -3.88 -1.52
N VAL A 69 -7.58 -5.08 -1.32
CA VAL A 69 -8.78 -5.31 -0.51
C VAL A 69 -8.39 -6.21 0.64
N THR A 70 -8.61 -5.76 1.87
CA THR A 70 -8.32 -6.53 3.08
C THR A 70 -9.60 -6.83 3.83
N LEU A 71 -9.70 -8.08 4.29
CA LEU A 71 -10.74 -8.52 5.22
C LEU A 71 -10.05 -8.95 6.52
N ARG A 72 -10.52 -8.41 7.65
CA ARG A 72 -9.96 -8.70 8.98
C ARG A 72 -11.04 -9.26 9.88
N PHE A 73 -10.70 -10.32 10.60
CA PHE A 73 -11.57 -11.02 11.53
C PHE A 73 -10.77 -11.33 12.78
N ASN A 74 -11.09 -10.66 13.89
CA ASN A 74 -10.38 -10.80 15.15
C ASN A 74 -11.38 -11.14 16.27
N ARG A 75 -10.94 -11.91 17.27
CA ARG A 75 -11.69 -12.23 18.50
C ARG A 75 -11.05 -11.51 19.68
#